data_AF-A0A967C2P2-F1
#
_entry.id   AF-A0A967C2P2-F1
#
_cell.length_a   1.000
_cell.length_b   1.000
_cell.length_c   1.000
_cell.angle_alpha   90.00
_cell.angle_beta   90.00
_cell.angle_gamma   90.00
#
_symmetry.space_group_name_H-M   'P 1'
#
loop_
_entity.id
_entity.type
_entity.pdbx_description
1 polymer ?
#
loop_
_entity_poly.entity_id
_entity_poly.type
_entity_poly.pdbx_seq_one_letter_code
_entity_poly.pdbx_strand_id
1 'polypeptide(L)'
;MPTLQRPPVLFEMMKSLTTLGRTLNLSKTVATLGITRQTVRRHISTLESIKGAKFFEITDRQYVLTEPGRQAIREAERVLEQAEAWLSGHLTHDTDASGMDRSRYRDEHGRDFYAQQHPLSRLWIDGPPILQKGFLAWANARFQIESPELEVLKPYLLLYRQHDDSWLCVAIGEKSSYATWFDRVWAKSAIGRFSKDDPAGSEFNDFISGAHSQIFSEGGVRLDHVYAQIPRERGGTPIPVSFQRLLMCCTFPDGQTALAVLVARTKRLEIEGLDPRNVRPMPDDLLMEFDI
;
A
#
# COMPACT_ATOMS: atom_id res chain seq x y z
N MET A 1 -12.05 7.94 -34.16
CA MET A 1 -12.36 7.32 -32.86
C MET A 1 -13.63 7.96 -32.33
N PRO A 2 -14.64 7.20 -31.87
CA PRO A 2 -15.80 7.80 -31.23
C PRO A 2 -15.33 8.58 -30.00
N THR A 3 -15.77 9.82 -29.87
CA THR A 3 -15.49 10.68 -28.72
C THR A 3 -15.99 9.96 -27.48
N LEU A 4 -15.08 9.54 -26.59
CA LEU A 4 -15.44 8.91 -25.32
C LEU A 4 -16.26 9.93 -24.53
N GLN A 5 -17.59 9.77 -24.51
CA GLN A 5 -18.49 10.67 -23.82
C GLN A 5 -18.33 10.45 -22.32
N ARG A 6 -17.50 11.28 -21.67
CA ARG A 6 -17.20 11.19 -20.24
C ARG A 6 -18.44 11.61 -19.45
N PRO A 7 -19.09 10.71 -18.70
CA PRO A 7 -20.28 11.08 -17.96
C PRO A 7 -19.90 12.04 -16.82
N PRO A 8 -20.59 13.19 -16.66
CA PRO A 8 -20.27 14.18 -15.62
C PRO A 8 -20.50 13.65 -14.20
N VAL A 9 -21.20 12.53 -14.06
CA VAL A 9 -21.55 11.88 -12.78
C VAL A 9 -20.78 10.58 -12.55
N LEU A 10 -19.59 10.42 -13.15
CA LEU A 10 -18.81 9.19 -13.06
C LEU A 10 -18.55 8.75 -11.61
N PHE A 11 -18.24 9.69 -10.71
CA PHE A 11 -18.04 9.43 -9.28
C PHE A 11 -19.28 8.76 -8.63
N GLU A 12 -20.47 9.33 -8.85
CA GLU A 12 -21.72 8.77 -8.33
C GLU A 12 -22.10 7.43 -8.99
N MET A 13 -21.73 7.25 -10.26
CA MET A 13 -21.88 5.97 -10.94
C MET A 13 -21.01 4.88 -10.30
N MET A 14 -19.75 5.19 -9.98
CA MET A 14 -18.83 4.30 -9.28
C MET A 14 -19.36 3.96 -7.88
N LYS A 15 -19.85 4.94 -7.11
CA LYS A 15 -20.48 4.69 -5.80
C LYS A 15 -21.67 3.74 -5.89
N SER A 16 -22.47 3.88 -6.96
CA SER A 16 -23.61 2.99 -7.22
C SER A 16 -23.18 1.56 -7.54
N LEU A 17 -22.11 1.41 -8.36
CA LEU A 17 -21.51 0.12 -8.68
C LEU A 17 -20.98 -0.58 -7.45
N THR A 18 -20.11 0.07 -6.69
CA THR A 18 -19.45 -0.54 -5.53
C THR A 18 -20.46 -0.87 -4.42
N THR A 19 -21.42 0.02 -4.17
CA THR A 19 -22.47 -0.23 -3.16
C THR A 19 -23.40 -1.36 -3.59
N LEU A 20 -23.81 -1.45 -4.86
CA LEU A 20 -24.62 -2.59 -5.35
C LEU A 20 -23.81 -3.90 -5.33
N GLY A 21 -22.52 -3.85 -5.66
CA GLY A 21 -21.61 -4.98 -5.56
C GLY A 21 -21.52 -5.56 -4.15
N ARG A 22 -21.44 -4.70 -3.13
CA ARG A 22 -21.36 -5.10 -1.72
C ARG A 22 -22.68 -5.62 -1.16
N THR A 23 -23.82 -5.04 -1.57
CA THR A 23 -25.13 -5.42 -1.00
C THR A 23 -25.82 -6.54 -1.77
N LEU A 24 -25.55 -6.66 -3.08
CA LEU A 24 -26.31 -7.46 -4.04
C LEU A 24 -27.83 -7.26 -3.95
N ASN A 25 -28.25 -6.10 -3.43
CA ASN A 25 -29.63 -5.79 -3.13
C ASN A 25 -29.93 -4.33 -3.44
N LEU A 26 -30.72 -4.11 -4.49
CA LEU A 26 -31.04 -2.78 -4.99
C LEU A 26 -31.76 -1.90 -3.97
N SER A 27 -32.63 -2.47 -3.11
CA SER A 27 -33.34 -1.70 -2.09
C SER A 27 -32.38 -1.21 -1.00
N LYS A 28 -31.46 -2.09 -0.58
CA LYS A 28 -30.42 -1.74 0.41
C LYS A 28 -29.48 -0.68 -0.16
N THR A 29 -29.05 -0.82 -1.41
CA THR A 29 -28.21 0.17 -2.10
C THR A 29 -28.86 1.56 -2.16
N VAL A 30 -30.14 1.61 -2.52
CA VAL A 30 -30.91 2.86 -2.56
C VAL A 30 -30.99 3.52 -1.19
N ALA A 31 -31.24 2.73 -0.14
CA ALA A 31 -31.26 3.24 1.22
C ALA A 31 -29.89 3.76 1.67
N THR A 32 -28.80 3.08 1.31
CA THR A 32 -27.43 3.49 1.63
C THR A 32 -27.01 4.78 0.92
N LEU A 33 -27.39 4.95 -0.35
CA LEU A 33 -26.95 6.08 -1.18
C LEU A 33 -27.90 7.28 -1.17
N GLY A 34 -29.13 7.13 -0.68
CA GLY A 34 -30.13 8.21 -0.70
C GLY A 34 -30.62 8.58 -2.11
N ILE A 35 -30.49 7.68 -3.10
CA ILE A 35 -30.89 7.90 -4.50
C ILE A 35 -31.92 6.86 -4.96
N THR A 36 -32.60 7.11 -6.08
CA THR A 36 -33.68 6.20 -6.54
C THR A 36 -33.17 4.90 -7.17
N ARG A 37 -34.02 3.86 -7.19
CA ARG A 37 -33.75 2.59 -7.91
C ARG A 37 -33.44 2.82 -9.39
N GLN A 38 -34.13 3.78 -10.01
CA GLN A 38 -33.95 4.13 -11.41
C GLN A 38 -32.58 4.77 -11.64
N THR A 39 -32.11 5.61 -10.71
CA THR A 39 -30.78 6.23 -10.76
C THR A 39 -29.69 5.17 -10.70
N VAL A 40 -29.75 4.26 -9.72
CA VAL A 40 -28.77 3.16 -9.58
C VAL A 40 -28.74 2.31 -10.87
N ARG A 41 -29.90 1.90 -11.38
CA ARG A 41 -29.97 1.12 -12.63
C ARG A 41 -29.36 1.87 -13.82
N ARG A 42 -29.65 3.16 -13.96
CA ARG A 42 -29.07 3.99 -15.02
C ARG A 42 -27.55 4.09 -14.89
N HIS A 43 -27.03 4.25 -13.68
CA HIS A 43 -25.60 4.29 -13.42
C HIS A 43 -24.93 2.98 -13.88
N ILE A 44 -25.44 1.83 -13.45
CA ILE A 44 -24.91 0.52 -13.82
C ILE A 44 -24.95 0.33 -15.34
N SER A 45 -26.11 0.50 -15.97
CA SER A 45 -26.24 0.32 -17.43
C SER A 45 -25.31 1.23 -18.24
N THR A 46 -25.04 2.44 -17.74
CA THR A 46 -24.11 3.37 -18.39
C THR A 46 -22.68 2.87 -18.30
N LEU A 47 -22.23 2.43 -17.12
CA LEU A 47 -20.89 1.89 -16.95
C LEU A 47 -20.69 0.59 -17.75
N GLU A 48 -21.70 -0.30 -17.76
CA GLU A 48 -21.69 -1.52 -18.56
C GLU A 48 -21.56 -1.22 -20.06
N SER A 49 -22.27 -0.19 -20.55
CA SER A 49 -22.18 0.26 -21.94
C SER A 49 -20.78 0.80 -22.27
N ILE A 50 -20.21 1.63 -21.38
CA ILE A 50 -18.86 2.20 -21.55
C ILE A 50 -17.79 1.10 -21.57
N LYS A 51 -17.91 0.11 -20.68
CA LYS A 51 -16.94 -0.99 -20.56
C LYS A 51 -17.23 -2.17 -21.52
N GLY A 52 -18.36 -2.14 -22.23
CA GLY A 52 -18.75 -3.17 -23.18
C GLY A 52 -19.06 -4.54 -22.55
N ALA A 53 -19.39 -4.58 -21.26
CA ALA A 53 -19.59 -5.83 -20.50
C ALA A 53 -20.69 -5.68 -19.45
N LYS A 54 -21.40 -6.79 -19.16
CA LYS A 54 -22.35 -6.87 -18.05
C LYS A 54 -21.62 -7.09 -16.74
N PHE A 55 -21.97 -6.32 -15.71
CA PHE A 55 -21.41 -6.44 -14.37
C PHE A 55 -22.29 -7.28 -13.45
N PHE A 56 -23.60 -7.22 -13.69
CA PHE A 56 -24.57 -7.97 -12.92
C PHE A 56 -25.54 -8.75 -13.81
N GLU A 57 -25.90 -9.92 -13.33
CA GLU A 57 -27.03 -10.71 -13.82
C GLU A 57 -28.11 -10.78 -12.74
N ILE A 58 -29.34 -11.09 -13.16
CA ILE A 58 -30.45 -11.31 -12.23
C ILE A 58 -30.84 -12.79 -12.30
N THR A 59 -30.53 -13.52 -11.24
CA THR A 59 -30.88 -14.95 -11.08
C THR A 59 -31.78 -15.06 -9.86
N ASP A 60 -32.93 -15.71 -9.99
CA ASP A 60 -33.92 -15.88 -8.91
C ASP A 60 -34.28 -14.57 -8.18
N ARG A 61 -34.43 -13.48 -8.95
CA ARG A 61 -34.72 -12.11 -8.47
C ARG A 61 -33.62 -11.49 -7.60
N GLN A 62 -32.42 -12.06 -7.60
CA GLN A 62 -31.25 -11.54 -6.90
C GLN A 62 -30.17 -11.10 -7.89
N TYR A 63 -29.41 -10.08 -7.50
CA TYR A 63 -28.26 -9.64 -8.28
C TYR A 63 -27.10 -10.61 -8.06
N VAL A 64 -26.49 -11.08 -9.13
CA VAL A 64 -25.29 -11.93 -9.13
C VAL A 64 -24.19 -11.22 -9.89
N LEU A 65 -22.97 -11.22 -9.33
CA LEU A 65 -21.81 -10.60 -9.97
C LEU A 65 -21.22 -11.49 -11.06
N THR A 66 -21.00 -10.88 -12.22
CA THR A 66 -20.20 -11.48 -13.29
C THR A 66 -18.70 -11.30 -13.00
N GLU A 67 -17.84 -11.99 -13.75
CA GLU A 67 -16.39 -11.79 -13.65
C GLU A 67 -15.96 -10.36 -14.06
N PRO A 68 -16.46 -9.79 -15.18
CA PRO A 68 -16.23 -8.37 -15.49
C PRO A 68 -16.74 -7.42 -14.40
N GLY A 69 -17.85 -7.76 -13.73
CA GLY A 69 -18.39 -6.97 -12.62
C GLY A 69 -17.47 -6.94 -11.41
N ARG A 70 -16.89 -8.08 -11.03
CA ARG A 70 -15.89 -8.16 -9.95
C ARG A 70 -14.68 -7.28 -10.23
N GLN A 71 -14.16 -7.35 -11.46
CA GLN A 71 -13.04 -6.53 -11.88
C GLN A 71 -13.38 -5.03 -11.89
N ALA A 72 -14.54 -4.66 -12.44
CA ALA A 72 -14.99 -3.27 -12.50
C ALA A 72 -15.23 -2.66 -11.10
N ILE A 73 -15.69 -3.45 -10.13
CA ILE A 73 -15.84 -3.01 -8.74
C ILE A 73 -14.48 -2.67 -8.14
N ARG A 74 -13.49 -3.57 -8.24
CA ARG A 74 -12.13 -3.30 -7.74
C ARG A 74 -11.55 -2.02 -8.33
N GLU A 75 -11.65 -1.85 -9.65
CA GLU A 75 -11.20 -0.63 -10.33
C GLU A 75 -11.93 0.63 -9.81
N ALA A 76 -13.24 0.55 -9.61
CA ALA A 76 -14.04 1.66 -9.11
C ALA A 76 -13.73 2.01 -7.64
N GLU A 77 -13.52 1.01 -6.78
CA GLU A 77 -13.15 1.21 -5.37
C GLU A 77 -11.84 1.99 -5.26
N ARG A 78 -10.80 1.60 -6.00
CA ARG A 78 -9.51 2.32 -6.01
C ARG A 78 -9.65 3.80 -6.40
N VAL A 79 -10.45 4.08 -7.43
CA VAL A 79 -10.66 5.47 -7.89
C VAL A 79 -11.45 6.27 -6.85
N LEU A 80 -12.45 5.66 -6.22
CA LEU A 80 -13.22 6.33 -5.16
C LEU A 80 -12.36 6.63 -3.94
N GLU A 81 -11.54 5.67 -3.50
CA GLU A 81 -10.60 5.86 -2.39
C GLU A 81 -9.62 6.98 -2.68
N GLN A 82 -9.02 7.01 -3.88
CA GLN A 82 -8.11 8.09 -4.28
C GLN A 82 -8.81 9.46 -4.30
N ALA A 83 -10.05 9.52 -4.77
CA ALA A 83 -10.82 10.76 -4.83
C ALA A 83 -11.28 11.25 -3.45
N GLU A 84 -11.70 10.35 -2.56
CA GLU A 84 -12.00 10.67 -1.15
C GLU A 84 -10.75 11.17 -0.43
N ALA A 85 -9.61 10.49 -0.62
CA ALA A 85 -8.33 10.90 -0.05
C ALA A 85 -7.94 12.32 -0.51
N TRP A 86 -8.10 12.61 -1.80
CA TRP A 86 -7.87 13.94 -2.38
C TRP A 86 -8.82 15.01 -1.81
N LEU A 87 -10.12 14.73 -1.74
CA LEU A 87 -11.12 15.67 -1.22
C LEU A 87 -10.92 15.98 0.27
N SER A 88 -10.52 14.97 1.04
CA SER A 88 -10.35 15.10 2.47
C SER A 88 -9.14 15.96 2.86
N GLY A 89 -8.18 16.16 1.94
CA GLY A 89 -6.93 16.88 2.19
C GLY A 89 -5.99 16.17 3.18
N HIS A 90 -6.38 15.01 3.73
CA HIS A 90 -5.59 14.26 4.68
C HIS A 90 -4.41 13.56 4.02
N LEU A 91 -4.53 13.19 2.74
CA LEU A 91 -3.47 12.57 1.96
C LEU A 91 -3.03 13.52 0.83
N THR A 92 -1.81 14.01 0.92
CA THR A 92 -1.18 14.80 -0.14
C THR A 92 -0.18 13.93 -0.86
N HIS A 93 -0.42 13.65 -2.14
CA HIS A 93 0.58 13.10 -3.05
C HIS A 93 1.07 14.20 -3.97
N ASP A 94 2.36 14.44 -3.96
CA ASP A 94 3.00 15.35 -4.90
C ASP A 94 4.37 14.83 -5.31
N THR A 95 4.90 15.41 -6.38
CA THR A 95 6.27 15.15 -6.79
C THR A 95 7.14 16.29 -6.30
N ASP A 96 8.31 15.97 -5.74
CA ASP A 96 9.31 16.99 -5.46
C ASP A 96 9.84 17.62 -6.77
N ALA A 97 10.71 18.62 -6.64
CA ALA A 97 11.29 19.32 -7.79
C ALA A 97 12.10 18.39 -8.74
N SER A 98 12.48 17.19 -8.29
CA SER A 98 13.17 16.18 -9.07
C SER A 98 12.24 15.12 -9.69
N GLY A 99 10.92 15.24 -9.48
CA GLY A 99 9.91 14.31 -9.98
C GLY A 99 9.72 13.07 -9.09
N MET A 100 10.28 13.06 -7.89
CA MET A 100 10.22 11.91 -6.97
C MET A 100 8.98 12.00 -6.09
N ASP A 101 8.35 10.85 -5.84
CA ASP A 101 7.08 10.77 -5.14
C ASP A 101 7.21 11.15 -3.66
N ARG A 102 6.31 12.02 -3.20
CA ARG A 102 6.18 12.45 -1.82
C ARG A 102 4.74 12.30 -1.39
N SER A 103 4.58 11.73 -0.20
CA SER A 103 3.30 11.47 0.41
C SER A 103 3.28 12.01 1.82
N ARG A 104 2.24 12.78 2.15
CA ARG A 104 1.96 13.21 3.53
C ARG A 104 0.56 12.77 3.91
N TYR A 105 0.44 12.15 5.07
CA TYR A 105 -0.84 11.77 5.64
C TYR A 105 -1.03 12.34 7.05
N ARG A 106 -2.21 12.82 7.39
CA ARG A 106 -2.59 13.17 8.76
C ARG A 106 -3.85 12.42 9.14
N ASP A 107 -3.80 11.68 10.23
CA ASP A 107 -4.97 10.93 10.70
C ASP A 107 -5.95 11.76 11.53
N GLU A 108 -7.06 11.14 11.90
CA GLU A 108 -8.15 11.75 12.69
C GLU A 108 -7.68 12.24 14.08
N HIS A 109 -6.57 11.68 14.59
CA HIS A 109 -5.97 12.07 15.86
C HIS A 109 -4.90 13.16 15.71
N GLY A 110 -4.74 13.70 14.49
CA GLY A 110 -3.79 14.77 14.18
C GLY A 110 -2.34 14.30 14.09
N ARG A 111 -2.08 12.99 14.00
CA ARG A 111 -0.72 12.44 13.88
C ARG A 111 -0.28 12.54 12.41
N ASP A 112 0.90 13.10 12.20
CA ASP A 112 1.47 13.23 10.87
C ASP A 112 2.31 11.99 10.48
N PHE A 113 2.18 11.61 9.21
CA PHE A 113 2.91 10.56 8.52
C PHE A 113 3.53 11.16 7.26
N TYR A 114 4.78 10.80 6.98
CA TYR A 114 5.52 11.29 5.82
C TYR A 114 6.25 10.13 5.15
N ALA A 115 6.25 10.13 3.84
CA ALA A 115 7.04 9.23 3.02
C ALA A 115 7.56 10.01 1.81
N GLN A 116 8.85 9.89 1.53
CA GLN A 116 9.45 10.53 0.38
C GLN A 116 10.39 9.54 -0.31
N GLN A 117 10.23 9.43 -1.62
CA GLN A 117 11.10 8.67 -2.48
C GLN A 117 12.43 9.41 -2.66
N HIS A 118 13.54 8.68 -2.64
CA HIS A 118 14.88 9.23 -2.86
C HIS A 118 15.64 8.51 -3.98
N PRO A 119 16.59 9.20 -4.64
CA PRO A 119 17.52 8.56 -5.56
C PRO A 119 18.28 7.44 -4.85
N LEU A 120 18.48 6.31 -5.54
CA LEU A 120 19.21 5.16 -4.97
C LEU A 120 20.66 5.49 -4.60
N SER A 121 21.28 6.49 -5.26
CA SER A 121 22.62 6.97 -4.92
C SER A 121 22.73 7.44 -3.48
N ARG A 122 21.61 7.90 -2.89
CA ARG A 122 21.54 8.39 -1.53
C ARG A 122 21.89 7.32 -0.50
N LEU A 123 21.66 6.05 -0.82
CA LEU A 123 22.06 4.95 0.03
C LEU A 123 23.55 5.02 0.43
N TRP A 124 24.43 5.53 -0.46
CA TRP A 124 25.88 5.60 -0.20
C TRP A 124 26.28 6.92 0.48
N ILE A 125 25.35 7.86 0.63
CA ILE A 125 25.56 9.15 1.28
C ILE A 125 25.17 9.06 2.75
N ASP A 126 23.95 8.59 3.03
CA ASP A 126 23.40 8.55 4.40
C ASP A 126 22.58 7.30 4.70
N GLY A 127 22.55 6.32 3.78
CA GLY A 127 21.88 5.05 3.99
C GLY A 127 22.53 4.20 5.11
N PRO A 128 21.73 3.52 5.95
CA PRO A 128 22.24 2.50 6.87
C PRO A 128 22.96 1.36 6.13
N PRO A 129 24.05 0.79 6.68
CA PRO A 129 24.85 -0.24 5.99
C PRO A 129 24.04 -1.46 5.52
N ILE A 130 23.08 -1.92 6.32
CA ILE A 130 22.16 -3.01 5.94
C ILE A 130 21.39 -2.73 4.65
N LEU A 131 20.98 -1.48 4.37
CA LEU A 131 20.30 -1.15 3.11
C LEU A 131 21.26 -1.18 1.93
N GLN A 132 22.53 -0.82 2.15
CA GLN A 132 23.56 -0.92 1.11
C GLN A 132 23.81 -2.37 0.71
N LYS A 133 23.98 -3.25 1.70
CA LYS A 133 24.04 -4.70 1.48
C LYS A 133 22.77 -5.22 0.81
N GLY A 134 21.61 -4.76 1.28
CA GLY A 134 20.29 -5.03 0.72
C GLY A 134 20.23 -4.86 -0.80
N PHE A 135 20.58 -3.65 -1.25
CA PHE A 135 20.57 -3.30 -2.67
C PHE A 135 21.57 -4.13 -3.49
N LEU A 136 22.80 -4.29 -3.00
CA LEU A 136 23.84 -5.04 -3.72
C LEU A 136 23.47 -6.52 -3.86
N ALA A 137 22.97 -7.14 -2.79
CA ALA A 137 22.52 -8.51 -2.80
C ALA A 137 21.35 -8.72 -3.76
N TRP A 138 20.36 -7.83 -3.75
CA TRP A 138 19.23 -7.87 -4.68
C TRP A 138 19.68 -7.75 -6.15
N ALA A 139 20.59 -6.83 -6.46
CA ALA A 139 21.13 -6.67 -7.80
C ALA A 139 21.90 -7.93 -8.26
N ASN A 140 22.72 -8.51 -7.38
CA ASN A 140 23.48 -9.72 -7.69
C ASN A 140 22.59 -10.97 -7.81
N ALA A 141 21.50 -11.03 -7.04
CA ALA A 141 20.49 -12.08 -7.12
C ALA A 141 19.68 -12.06 -8.42
N ARG A 142 19.82 -11.01 -9.25
CA ARG A 142 19.06 -10.85 -10.51
C ARG A 142 17.57 -11.06 -10.28
N PHE A 143 17.04 -10.41 -9.24
CA PHE A 143 15.63 -10.44 -8.87
C PHE A 143 15.10 -11.81 -8.39
N GLN A 144 15.94 -12.83 -8.19
CA GLN A 144 15.50 -14.15 -7.73
C GLN A 144 15.47 -14.21 -6.19
N ILE A 145 14.31 -14.46 -5.58
CA ILE A 145 14.21 -14.41 -4.11
C ILE A 145 14.94 -15.56 -3.40
N GLU A 146 15.10 -16.70 -4.08
CA GLU A 146 15.83 -17.88 -3.59
C GLU A 146 17.31 -17.87 -3.97
N SER A 147 17.83 -16.75 -4.48
CA SER A 147 19.24 -16.64 -4.81
C SER A 147 20.10 -16.69 -3.54
N PRO A 148 21.25 -17.42 -3.55
CA PRO A 148 22.17 -17.46 -2.41
C PRO A 148 22.61 -16.07 -1.91
N GLU A 149 22.67 -15.09 -2.81
CA GLU A 149 23.03 -13.71 -2.52
C GLU A 149 22.05 -13.02 -1.55
N LEU A 150 20.78 -13.46 -1.50
CA LEU A 150 19.77 -12.92 -0.59
C LEU A 150 19.65 -13.67 0.74
N GLU A 151 20.34 -14.81 0.92
CA GLU A 151 20.22 -15.64 2.13
C GLU A 151 20.53 -14.85 3.41
N VAL A 152 21.58 -14.03 3.37
CA VAL A 152 21.98 -13.19 4.51
C VAL A 152 20.90 -12.16 4.89
N LEU A 153 20.05 -11.77 3.93
CA LEU A 153 18.99 -10.79 4.10
C LEU A 153 17.66 -11.41 4.54
N LYS A 154 17.40 -12.69 4.28
CA LYS A 154 16.13 -13.36 4.65
C LYS A 154 15.68 -13.10 6.10
N PRO A 155 16.57 -13.09 7.12
CA PRO A 155 16.18 -12.75 8.50
C PRO A 155 15.66 -11.32 8.71
N TYR A 156 15.88 -10.41 7.76
CA TYR A 156 15.56 -8.98 7.86
C TYR A 156 14.45 -8.52 6.91
N LEU A 157 14.06 -9.38 5.96
CA LEU A 157 13.07 -9.07 4.93
C LEU A 157 11.64 -9.33 5.39
N LEU A 158 10.72 -8.57 4.82
CA LEU A 158 9.31 -8.97 4.69
C LEU A 158 9.05 -9.28 3.22
N LEU A 159 8.33 -10.37 2.96
CA LEU A 159 7.94 -10.76 1.61
C LEU A 159 6.43 -10.71 1.49
N TYR A 160 5.97 -10.05 0.42
CA TYR A 160 4.57 -9.98 0.06
C TYR A 160 4.32 -10.58 -1.32
N ARG A 161 3.14 -11.20 -1.47
CA ARG A 161 2.54 -11.54 -2.74
C ARG A 161 1.31 -10.66 -2.94
N GLN A 162 1.12 -10.11 -4.13
CA GLN A 162 -0.12 -9.40 -4.45
C GLN A 162 -1.26 -10.41 -4.60
N HIS A 163 -2.38 -10.16 -3.93
CA HIS A 163 -3.61 -10.93 -4.08
C HIS A 163 -4.78 -9.95 -4.14
N ASP A 164 -5.41 -9.85 -5.31
CA ASP A 164 -6.34 -8.77 -5.66
C ASP A 164 -5.70 -7.38 -5.38
N ASP A 165 -6.36 -6.58 -4.54
CA ASP A 165 -5.98 -5.21 -4.19
C ASP A 165 -5.26 -5.16 -2.83
N SER A 166 -4.77 -6.31 -2.36
CA SER A 166 -4.16 -6.45 -1.05
C SER A 166 -2.82 -7.19 -1.11
N TRP A 167 -2.00 -6.96 -0.10
CA TRP A 167 -0.68 -7.57 0.04
C TRP A 167 -0.74 -8.71 1.04
N LEU A 168 -0.60 -9.94 0.56
CA LEU A 168 -0.52 -11.13 1.39
C LEU A 168 0.90 -11.28 1.91
N CYS A 169 1.10 -11.23 3.22
CA CYS A 169 2.40 -11.48 3.83
C CYS A 169 2.73 -12.97 3.75
N VAL A 170 3.82 -13.34 3.08
CA VAL A 170 4.21 -14.74 2.89
C VAL A 170 5.45 -15.13 3.67
N ALA A 171 6.29 -14.16 4.07
CA ALA A 171 7.40 -14.39 4.97
C ALA A 171 7.75 -13.13 5.76
N ILE A 172 8.17 -13.32 7.01
CA ILE A 172 8.70 -12.26 7.88
C ILE A 172 9.98 -12.79 8.52
N GLY A 173 11.09 -12.10 8.26
CA GLY A 173 12.35 -12.34 8.93
C GLY A 173 12.28 -11.97 10.41
N GLU A 174 12.73 -12.86 11.30
CA GLU A 174 12.65 -12.68 12.76
C GLU A 174 13.45 -11.46 13.27
N LYS A 175 14.42 -10.96 12.49
CA LYS A 175 15.24 -9.77 12.79
C LYS A 175 14.79 -8.52 12.02
N SER A 176 13.72 -8.61 11.25
CA SER A 176 13.18 -7.46 10.50
C SER A 176 12.75 -6.33 11.43
N SER A 177 12.68 -5.11 10.88
CA SER A 177 12.16 -3.95 11.62
C SER A 177 10.75 -4.23 12.16
N TYR A 178 9.88 -4.86 11.36
CA TYR A 178 8.51 -5.17 11.78
C TYR A 178 8.48 -6.20 12.91
N ALA A 179 9.20 -7.32 12.78
CA ALA A 179 9.21 -8.36 13.82
C ALA A 179 9.78 -7.86 15.15
N THR A 180 10.80 -7.02 15.10
CA THR A 180 11.40 -6.44 16.31
C THR A 180 10.63 -5.23 16.85
N TRP A 181 9.73 -4.64 16.05
CA TRP A 181 8.84 -3.56 16.50
C TRP A 181 7.58 -4.09 17.18
N PHE A 182 6.88 -5.03 16.52
CA PHE A 182 5.57 -5.56 16.92
C PHE A 182 5.60 -6.86 17.72
N ASP A 183 6.80 -7.38 18.02
CA ASP A 183 7.06 -8.65 18.69
C ASP A 183 7.01 -9.92 17.82
N ARG A 184 7.48 -11.02 18.41
CA ARG A 184 7.60 -12.34 17.76
C ARG A 184 6.26 -13.05 17.59
N VAL A 185 5.30 -12.83 18.49
CA VAL A 185 3.97 -13.44 18.40
C VAL A 185 3.24 -12.89 17.19
N TRP A 186 3.31 -11.58 16.99
CA TRP A 186 2.80 -10.95 15.79
C TRP A 186 3.52 -11.45 14.54
N ALA A 187 4.86 -11.47 14.52
CA ALA A 187 5.62 -11.87 13.34
C ALA A 187 5.26 -13.27 12.83
N LYS A 188 5.01 -14.22 13.73
CA LYS A 188 4.55 -15.57 13.38
C LYS A 188 3.09 -15.62 12.92
N SER A 189 2.25 -14.73 13.44
CA SER A 189 0.81 -14.71 13.18
C SER A 189 0.43 -13.91 11.93
N ALA A 190 1.32 -13.02 11.46
CA ALA A 190 1.12 -12.17 10.29
C ALA A 190 1.35 -12.92 8.97
N ILE A 191 2.11 -14.02 8.98
CA ILE A 191 2.27 -14.89 7.81
C ILE A 191 0.89 -15.46 7.42
N GLY A 192 0.52 -15.30 6.16
CA GLY A 192 -0.79 -15.69 5.62
C GLY A 192 -1.90 -14.67 5.86
N ARG A 193 -1.60 -13.48 6.39
CA ARG A 193 -2.56 -12.37 6.55
C ARG A 193 -2.28 -11.24 5.57
N PHE A 194 -3.28 -10.39 5.37
CA PHE A 194 -3.13 -9.18 4.57
C PHE A 194 -2.48 -8.07 5.38
N SER A 195 -1.64 -7.25 4.75
CA SER A 195 -0.92 -6.15 5.42
C SER A 195 -1.85 -5.21 6.20
N LYS A 196 -3.08 -4.99 5.70
CA LYS A 196 -4.11 -4.17 6.37
C LYS A 196 -4.51 -4.65 7.77
N ASP A 197 -4.23 -5.91 8.11
CA ASP A 197 -4.55 -6.50 9.41
C ASP A 197 -3.47 -6.19 10.48
N ASP A 198 -2.38 -5.53 10.10
CA ASP A 198 -1.23 -5.25 10.96
C ASP A 198 -1.52 -4.22 12.06
N PRO A 199 -0.82 -4.27 13.21
CA PRO A 199 -1.00 -3.33 14.31
C PRO A 199 -0.72 -1.87 13.96
N ALA A 200 -0.08 -1.61 12.81
CA ALA A 200 0.14 -0.27 12.29
C ALA A 200 -1.17 0.47 11.93
N GLY A 201 -2.27 -0.26 11.71
CA GLY A 201 -3.57 0.30 11.33
C GLY A 201 -3.77 0.39 9.82
N SER A 202 -5.02 0.37 9.37
CA SER A 202 -5.38 0.39 7.94
C SER A 202 -4.92 1.65 7.24
N GLU A 203 -5.05 2.82 7.89
CA GLU A 203 -4.70 4.12 7.30
C GLU A 203 -3.21 4.22 6.95
N PHE A 204 -2.33 3.74 7.82
CA PHE A 204 -0.90 3.68 7.53
C PHE A 204 -0.58 2.70 6.40
N ASN A 205 -1.28 1.56 6.36
CA ASN A 205 -1.10 0.57 5.31
C ASN A 205 -1.51 1.11 3.94
N ASP A 206 -2.64 1.81 3.87
CA ASP A 206 -3.11 2.45 2.65
C ASP A 206 -2.11 3.52 2.19
N PHE A 207 -1.61 4.33 3.13
CA PHE A 207 -0.56 5.33 2.87
C PHE A 207 0.70 4.75 2.22
N ILE A 208 1.18 3.58 2.69
CA ILE A 208 2.41 2.97 2.14
C ILE A 208 2.16 2.07 0.92
N SER A 209 0.92 1.64 0.67
CA SER A 209 0.55 0.66 -0.36
C SER A 209 0.74 1.16 -1.80
N GLY A 210 0.67 2.47 -2.02
CA GLY A 210 0.90 3.09 -3.33
C GLY A 210 2.30 2.77 -3.86
N ALA A 211 3.32 2.97 -3.01
CA ALA A 211 4.71 2.67 -3.35
C ALA A 211 4.94 1.17 -3.60
N HIS A 212 4.25 0.29 -2.87
CA HIS A 212 4.30 -1.15 -3.11
C HIS A 212 3.78 -1.51 -4.51
N SER A 213 2.62 -0.95 -4.88
CA SER A 213 1.95 -1.21 -6.15
C SER A 213 2.77 -0.72 -7.34
N GLN A 214 3.37 0.47 -7.21
CA GLN A 214 4.24 1.04 -8.23
C GLN A 214 5.42 0.10 -8.53
N ILE A 215 6.18 -0.29 -7.51
CA ILE A 215 7.39 -1.11 -7.69
C ILE A 215 7.08 -2.51 -8.19
N PHE A 216 5.98 -3.08 -7.74
CA PHE A 216 5.49 -4.34 -8.25
C PHE A 216 5.16 -4.26 -9.75
N SER A 217 4.55 -3.16 -10.21
CA SER A 217 4.23 -2.97 -11.64
C SER A 217 5.45 -2.65 -12.51
N GLU A 218 6.42 -1.90 -11.97
CA GLU A 218 7.61 -1.45 -12.72
C GLU A 218 8.71 -2.50 -12.75
N GLY A 219 8.71 -3.44 -11.80
CA GLY A 219 9.75 -4.47 -11.67
C GLY A 219 11.08 -3.96 -11.10
N GLY A 220 11.06 -2.79 -10.45
CA GLY A 220 12.27 -2.08 -10.04
C GLY A 220 12.62 -2.19 -8.56
N VAL A 221 13.36 -1.17 -8.10
CA VAL A 221 13.72 -0.95 -6.69
C VAL A 221 13.55 0.52 -6.34
N ARG A 222 13.10 0.79 -5.11
CA ARG A 222 12.83 2.13 -4.60
C ARG A 222 13.35 2.29 -3.19
N LEU A 223 14.00 3.43 -2.95
CA LEU A 223 14.38 3.91 -1.63
C LEU A 223 13.35 4.93 -1.16
N ASP A 224 12.78 4.70 0.02
CA ASP A 224 11.96 5.69 0.71
C ASP A 224 12.58 6.08 2.06
N HIS A 225 12.37 7.33 2.43
CA HIS A 225 12.50 7.81 3.80
C HIS A 225 11.09 7.95 4.37
N VAL A 226 10.84 7.37 5.54
CA VAL A 226 9.50 7.32 6.13
C VAL A 226 9.54 7.72 7.59
N TYR A 227 8.61 8.59 7.96
CA TYR A 227 8.29 8.95 9.33
C TYR A 227 6.83 8.63 9.62
N ALA A 228 6.56 8.00 10.76
CA ALA A 228 5.23 7.65 11.18
C ALA A 228 5.12 7.65 12.71
N GLN A 229 3.89 7.61 13.23
CA GLN A 229 3.63 7.29 14.63
C GLN A 229 2.92 5.95 14.70
N ILE A 230 3.66 4.92 15.14
CA ILE A 230 3.19 3.53 15.10
C ILE A 230 3.23 2.98 16.52
N PRO A 231 2.15 2.33 17.02
CA PRO A 231 2.19 1.67 18.31
C PRO A 231 3.07 0.42 18.24
N ARG A 232 3.67 0.01 19.36
CA ARG A 232 4.46 -1.24 19.40
C ARG A 232 3.60 -2.50 19.54
N GLU A 233 2.36 -2.33 19.94
CA GLU A 233 1.39 -3.41 20.12
C GLU A 233 0.00 -2.92 19.69
N ARG A 234 -0.91 -3.85 19.37
CA ARG A 234 -2.25 -3.49 18.89
C ARG A 234 -3.00 -2.74 20.00
N GLY A 235 -3.44 -1.52 19.69
CA GLY A 235 -4.14 -0.65 20.64
C GLY A 235 -3.23 0.07 21.63
N GLY A 236 -1.90 -0.11 21.53
CA GLY A 236 -0.94 0.61 22.35
C GLY A 236 -0.82 2.08 21.96
N THR A 237 -0.06 2.85 22.76
CA THR A 237 0.23 4.26 22.46
C THR A 237 1.19 4.36 21.26
N PRO A 238 0.83 5.10 20.19
CA PRO A 238 1.75 5.36 19.09
C PRO A 238 2.98 6.12 19.55
N ILE A 239 4.15 5.68 19.09
CA ILE A 239 5.41 6.40 19.28
C ILE A 239 6.03 6.72 17.92
N PRO A 240 6.85 7.78 17.83
CA PRO A 240 7.55 8.11 16.60
C PRO A 240 8.45 6.96 16.13
N VAL A 241 8.35 6.62 14.86
CA VAL A 241 9.26 5.72 14.17
C VAL A 241 9.78 6.40 12.92
N SER A 242 11.09 6.29 12.73
CA SER A 242 11.81 6.87 11.59
C SER A 242 12.65 5.79 10.95
N PHE A 243 12.53 5.62 9.65
CA PHE A 243 13.23 4.57 8.94
C PHE A 243 13.44 4.91 7.47
N GLN A 244 14.50 4.33 6.92
CA GLN A 244 14.64 4.18 5.48
C GLN A 244 14.21 2.78 5.09
N ARG A 245 13.65 2.62 3.89
CA ARG A 245 13.28 1.31 3.36
C ARG A 245 13.67 1.13 1.90
N LEU A 246 14.04 -0.09 1.55
CA LEU A 246 14.12 -0.57 0.18
C LEU A 246 12.89 -1.42 -0.13
N LEU A 247 12.17 -1.02 -1.17
CA LEU A 247 11.15 -1.82 -1.84
C LEU A 247 11.79 -2.45 -3.06
N MET A 248 11.82 -3.77 -3.13
CA MET A 248 12.54 -4.52 -4.14
C MET A 248 11.60 -5.51 -4.81
N CYS A 249 11.45 -5.40 -6.13
CA CYS A 249 10.74 -6.42 -6.90
C CYS A 249 11.61 -7.67 -7.03
N CYS A 250 11.05 -8.83 -6.67
CA CYS A 250 11.69 -10.13 -6.81
C CYS A 250 10.75 -11.10 -7.54
N THR A 251 11.25 -12.29 -7.82
CA THR A 251 10.52 -13.39 -8.45
C THR A 251 10.66 -14.64 -7.57
N PHE A 252 9.53 -15.31 -7.35
CA PHE A 252 9.48 -16.62 -6.71
C PHE A 252 9.91 -17.72 -7.70
N PRO A 253 10.26 -18.93 -7.22
CA PRO A 253 10.61 -20.06 -8.09
C PRO A 253 9.50 -20.48 -9.07
N ASP A 254 8.24 -20.17 -8.75
CA ASP A 254 7.08 -20.41 -9.63
C ASP A 254 6.91 -19.31 -10.71
N GLY A 255 7.84 -18.37 -10.79
CA GLY A 255 7.84 -17.25 -11.74
C GLY A 255 6.91 -16.10 -11.34
N GLN A 256 6.18 -16.20 -10.22
CA GLN A 256 5.33 -15.10 -9.77
C GLN A 256 6.15 -14.00 -9.11
N THR A 257 5.71 -12.76 -9.28
CA THR A 257 6.35 -11.59 -8.68
C THR A 257 6.16 -11.58 -7.15
N ALA A 258 7.20 -11.17 -6.45
CA ALA A 258 7.26 -10.92 -5.02
C ALA A 258 7.66 -9.47 -4.76
N LEU A 259 7.14 -8.87 -3.70
CA LEU A 259 7.67 -7.63 -3.16
C LEU A 259 8.47 -7.94 -1.91
N ALA A 260 9.78 -7.67 -1.95
CA ALA A 260 10.66 -7.73 -0.80
C ALA A 260 10.82 -6.34 -0.18
N VAL A 261 10.60 -6.25 1.12
CA VAL A 261 10.70 -5.01 1.89
C VAL A 261 11.82 -5.16 2.92
N LEU A 262 12.85 -4.33 2.79
CA LEU A 262 13.93 -4.22 3.76
C LEU A 262 13.84 -2.85 4.45
N VAL A 263 13.81 -2.85 5.77
CA VAL A 263 13.64 -1.63 6.57
C VAL A 263 14.77 -1.49 7.56
N ALA A 264 15.36 -0.30 7.62
CA ALA A 264 16.33 0.08 8.63
C ALA A 264 15.82 1.30 9.41
N ARG A 265 15.50 1.11 10.70
CA ARG A 265 15.17 2.21 11.61
C ARG A 265 16.41 3.08 11.79
N THR A 266 16.28 4.36 11.47
CA THR A 266 17.38 5.33 11.54
C THR A 266 16.84 6.74 11.75
N LYS A 267 17.63 7.58 12.40
CA LYS A 267 17.34 9.02 12.54
C LYS A 267 17.78 9.84 11.33
N ARG A 268 18.47 9.23 10.36
CA ARG A 268 18.97 9.88 9.13
C ARG A 268 17.87 9.98 8.08
N LEU A 269 16.90 10.84 8.33
CA LEU A 269 15.84 11.18 7.38
C LEU A 269 16.01 12.59 6.84
N GLU A 270 15.67 12.79 5.57
CA GLU A 270 15.44 14.09 4.96
C GLU A 270 14.15 13.93 4.21
N ILE A 271 13.09 14.50 4.79
CA ILE A 271 11.76 14.51 4.19
C ILE A 271 11.31 15.96 4.24
N GLU A 272 10.92 16.50 3.10
CA GLU A 272 10.50 17.89 3.03
C GLU A 272 9.26 18.13 3.90
N GLY A 273 9.29 19.19 4.71
CA GLY A 273 8.20 19.53 5.63
C GLY A 273 8.20 18.75 6.95
N LEU A 274 9.07 17.75 7.13
CA LEU A 274 9.23 17.08 8.42
C LEU A 274 10.14 17.88 9.35
N ASP A 275 9.63 18.23 10.55
CA ASP A 275 10.46 18.84 11.59
C ASP A 275 11.48 17.82 12.12
N PRO A 276 12.80 18.08 12.06
CA PRO A 276 13.82 17.16 12.56
C PRO A 276 13.66 16.82 14.05
N ARG A 277 12.99 17.67 14.83
CA ARG A 277 12.69 17.40 16.25
C ARG A 277 11.72 16.24 16.45
N ASN A 278 10.92 15.90 15.43
CA ASN A 278 9.99 14.78 15.48
C ASN A 278 10.70 13.42 15.37
N VAL A 279 11.89 13.38 14.75
CA VAL A 279 12.67 12.15 14.54
C VAL A 279 13.46 11.75 15.79
N ARG A 280 13.95 12.75 16.54
CA ARG A 280 14.79 12.56 17.74
C ARG A 280 14.23 11.64 18.83
N PRO A 281 12.91 11.65 19.13
CA PRO A 281 12.32 10.85 20.21
C PRO A 281 12.35 9.33 19.98
N MET A 282 12.65 8.84 18.77
CA MET A 282 12.81 7.41 18.55
C MET A 282 13.98 6.88 19.42
N PRO A 283 13.76 5.84 20.25
CA PRO A 283 14.82 5.30 21.12
C PRO A 283 16.03 4.75 20.33
N ASP A 284 17.23 4.99 20.86
CA ASP A 284 18.49 4.60 20.20
C ASP A 284 18.69 3.08 20.13
N ASP A 285 18.14 2.33 21.09
CA ASP A 285 18.19 0.86 21.12
C ASP A 285 17.39 0.20 19.98
N LEU A 286 16.54 0.97 19.30
CA LEU A 286 15.77 0.50 18.15
C LEU A 286 16.48 0.74 16.81
N LEU A 287 17.61 1.45 16.81
CA LEU A 287 18.35 1.77 15.58
C LEU A 287 18.90 0.50 14.92
N MET A 288 18.80 0.46 13.59
CA MET A 288 19.30 -0.63 12.76
C MET A 288 20.48 -0.15 11.90
N GLU A 289 21.53 0.34 12.57
CA GLU A 289 22.73 0.91 11.95
C GLU A 289 23.92 -0.05 12.00
N PHE A 290 23.71 -1.26 11.49
CA PHE A 290 24.71 -2.33 11.48
C PHE A 290 24.90 -2.90 10.07
N ASP A 291 26.02 -3.59 9.89
CA ASP A 291 26.35 -4.37 8.69
C ASP A 291 26.00 -5.86 8.89
N ILE A 292 25.81 -6.60 7.80
CA ILE A 292 25.47 -8.04 7.79
C ILE A 292 26.36 -8.84 6.83
#